data_AF-A0A4Q0IS65-F1
#
_entry.id   AF-A0A4Q0IS65-F1
#
_cell.length_a   1.000
_cell.length_b   1.000
_cell.length_c   1.000
_cell.angle_alpha   90.00
_cell.angle_beta   90.00
_cell.angle_gamma   90.00
#
_symmetry.space_group_name_H-M   'P 1'
#
loop_
_entity.id
_entity.type
_entity.pdbx_description
1 polymer ?
#
loop_
_entity_poly.entity_id
_entity_poly.type
_entity_poly.pdbx_seq_one_letter_code
_entity_poly.pdbx_strand_id
1 'polypeptide(L)'
;GLHVQRGNYRELFPQGRILLNHCEQGDLNFRVFEDMGCGGCLLTPRVGHGLTELFVDGEHLVGYAPDDVGDALFRIGLLLKNPELMTYIGDTALAEINAGHRARHRAQAFTDHLCDLWMQDAGALIAARQARAAAIREECLKMPYLLWAEELAEPALRQAYLAAARGNFGSAV
;
A
#
# COMPACT_ATOMS: atom_id res chain seq x y z
N GLY A 1 -3.09 -29.14 4.18
CA GLY A 1 -3.81 -28.02 4.82
C GLY A 1 -2.98 -26.77 4.66
N LEU A 2 -3.61 -25.59 4.61
CA LEU A 2 -2.91 -24.30 4.61
C LEU A 2 -2.13 -24.16 5.92
N HIS A 3 -0.82 -23.91 5.82
CA HIS A 3 0.07 -23.71 6.97
C HIS A 3 0.41 -22.23 7.07
N VAL A 4 -0.03 -21.58 8.16
CA VAL A 4 0.15 -20.13 8.37
C VAL A 4 1.10 -19.90 9.54
N GLN A 5 2.12 -19.08 9.33
CA GLN A 5 3.10 -18.70 10.34
C GLN A 5 3.28 -17.18 10.43
N ARG A 6 3.90 -16.71 11.52
CA ARG A 6 4.29 -15.32 11.72
C ARG A 6 5.80 -15.28 12.01
N GLY A 7 6.47 -14.22 11.59
CA GLY A 7 7.90 -14.06 11.83
C GLY A 7 8.40 -12.67 11.45
N ASN A 8 9.66 -12.39 11.80
CA ASN A 8 10.34 -11.15 11.41
C ASN A 8 10.76 -11.24 9.94
N TYR A 9 10.09 -10.49 9.07
CA TYR A 9 10.36 -10.53 7.63
C TYR A 9 11.83 -10.18 7.32
N ARG A 10 12.49 -9.34 8.13
CA ARG A 10 13.90 -8.96 7.94
C ARG A 10 14.85 -10.14 8.08
N GLU A 11 14.46 -11.17 8.83
CA GLU A 11 15.25 -12.38 9.01
C GLU A 11 14.88 -13.44 7.97
N LEU A 12 13.62 -13.49 7.56
CA LEU A 12 13.10 -14.53 6.67
C LEU A 12 13.33 -14.24 5.18
N PHE A 13 13.11 -13.00 4.75
CA PHE A 13 13.15 -12.62 3.34
C PHE A 13 14.54 -12.77 2.71
N PRO A 14 15.64 -12.42 3.39
CA PRO A 14 16.98 -12.68 2.86
C PRO A 14 17.30 -14.17 2.61
N GLN A 15 16.51 -15.11 3.15
CA GLN A 15 16.70 -16.55 2.94
C GLN A 15 16.04 -17.05 1.64
N GLY A 16 15.11 -16.27 1.07
CA GLY A 16 14.42 -16.61 -0.16
C GLY A 16 15.25 -16.29 -1.39
N ARG A 17 15.22 -17.17 -2.41
CA ARG A 17 15.83 -16.87 -3.72
C ARG A 17 14.98 -15.92 -4.56
N ILE A 18 13.67 -16.13 -4.52
CA ILE A 18 12.65 -15.30 -5.17
C ILE A 18 11.56 -15.07 -4.12
N LEU A 19 11.17 -13.82 -3.92
CA LEU A 19 10.07 -13.45 -3.04
C LEU A 19 8.85 -13.22 -3.91
N LEU A 20 7.85 -14.10 -3.75
CA LEU A 20 6.60 -14.02 -4.51
C LEU A 20 5.60 -13.16 -3.74
N ASN A 21 5.15 -12.09 -4.38
CA ASN A 21 4.04 -11.27 -3.91
C ASN A 21 2.81 -11.49 -4.78
N HIS A 22 1.64 -11.40 -4.16
CA HIS A 22 0.34 -11.38 -4.82
C HIS A 22 -0.44 -10.20 -4.25
N CYS A 23 -1.17 -9.50 -5.14
CA CYS A 23 -1.91 -8.29 -4.82
C CYS A 23 -3.40 -8.56 -5.00
N GLU A 24 -4.22 -8.09 -4.07
CA GLU A 24 -5.68 -8.18 -4.18
C GLU A 24 -6.20 -6.90 -4.85
N GLN A 25 -7.05 -7.04 -5.87
CA GLN A 25 -7.64 -5.90 -6.58
C GLN A 25 -6.63 -4.91 -7.21
N GLY A 26 -5.41 -5.39 -7.51
CA GLY A 26 -4.39 -4.58 -8.18
C GLY A 26 -3.75 -3.52 -7.29
N ASP A 27 -3.75 -3.70 -5.98
CA ASP A 27 -3.16 -2.77 -5.03
C ASP A 27 -1.62 -2.81 -5.00
N LEU A 28 -1.01 -1.65 -4.72
CA LEU A 28 0.39 -1.58 -4.29
C LEU A 28 0.45 -1.84 -2.79
N ASN A 29 0.71 -3.07 -2.41
CA ASN A 29 0.81 -3.46 -1.00
C ASN A 29 2.20 -3.14 -0.42
N PHE A 30 2.30 -3.18 0.92
CA PHE A 30 3.55 -2.86 1.60
C PHE A 30 4.62 -3.96 1.45
N ARG A 31 4.25 -5.18 1.05
CA ARG A 31 5.17 -6.33 0.86
C ARG A 31 6.24 -5.99 -0.18
N VAL A 32 5.86 -5.26 -1.23
CA VAL A 32 6.78 -4.76 -2.26
C VAL A 32 7.98 -4.03 -1.63
N PHE A 33 7.72 -3.12 -0.68
CA PHE A 33 8.77 -2.35 0.00
C PHE A 33 9.57 -3.17 1.02
N GLU A 34 8.94 -4.16 1.66
CA GLU A 34 9.59 -5.04 2.63
C GLU A 34 10.57 -5.99 1.95
N ASP A 35 10.15 -6.61 0.85
CA ASP A 35 10.92 -7.55 0.02
C ASP A 35 12.15 -6.85 -0.56
N MET A 36 11.93 -5.79 -1.33
CA MET A 36 12.99 -4.98 -1.95
C MET A 36 13.88 -4.33 -0.89
N GLY A 37 13.30 -3.91 0.22
CA GLY A 37 14.04 -3.33 1.34
C GLY A 37 14.98 -4.29 2.07
N CYS A 38 14.86 -5.59 1.81
CA CYS A 38 15.74 -6.67 2.26
C CYS A 38 16.71 -7.16 1.16
N GLY A 39 16.67 -6.57 -0.04
CA GLY A 39 17.50 -6.96 -1.18
C GLY A 39 17.08 -8.26 -1.85
N GLY A 40 15.84 -8.71 -1.66
CA GLY A 40 15.33 -9.90 -2.33
C GLY A 40 14.91 -9.63 -3.78
N CYS A 41 15.01 -10.66 -4.64
CA CYS A 41 14.45 -10.62 -5.99
C CYS A 41 12.92 -10.80 -5.92
N LEU A 42 12.19 -9.68 -6.05
CA LEU A 42 10.73 -9.65 -5.98
C LEU A 42 10.09 -10.05 -7.31
N LEU A 43 9.14 -10.99 -7.25
CA LEU A 43 8.22 -11.32 -8.33
C LEU A 43 6.79 -10.97 -7.89
N THR A 44 6.14 -10.04 -8.58
CA THR A 44 4.84 -9.46 -8.18
C THR A 44 3.95 -9.30 -9.42
N PRO A 45 2.61 -9.29 -9.32
CA PRO A 45 1.80 -9.01 -10.49
C PRO A 45 2.05 -7.58 -10.98
N ARG A 46 1.97 -7.36 -12.30
CA ARG A 46 1.94 -6.02 -12.89
C ARG A 46 0.60 -5.38 -12.53
N VAL A 47 0.65 -4.47 -11.57
CA VAL A 47 -0.51 -3.73 -11.09
C VAL A 47 -0.38 -2.25 -11.41
N GLY A 48 -1.52 -1.54 -11.39
CA GLY A 48 -1.56 -0.09 -11.46
C GLY A 48 -1.19 0.57 -10.12
N HIS A 49 -1.84 1.69 -9.80
CA HIS A 49 -1.78 2.34 -8.48
C HIS A 49 -0.36 2.74 -8.05
N GLY A 50 0.44 3.23 -9.00
CA GLY A 50 1.75 3.81 -8.73
C GLY A 50 2.92 2.82 -8.74
N LEU A 51 2.70 1.51 -8.91
CA LEU A 51 3.83 0.55 -8.95
C LEU A 51 4.85 0.93 -10.04
N THR A 52 4.40 1.21 -11.26
CA THR A 52 5.25 1.59 -12.39
C THR A 52 5.73 3.05 -12.35
N GLU A 53 5.16 3.87 -11.46
CA GLU A 53 5.63 5.24 -11.21
C GLU A 53 6.81 5.25 -10.23
N LEU A 54 6.89 4.24 -9.37
CA LEU A 54 7.92 4.10 -8.34
C LEU A 54 9.05 3.15 -8.75
N PHE A 55 8.76 2.13 -9.55
CA PHE A 55 9.70 1.04 -9.82
C PHE A 55 9.72 0.64 -11.30
N VAL A 56 10.88 0.16 -11.75
CA VAL A 56 11.12 -0.29 -13.12
C VAL A 56 11.11 -1.82 -13.17
N ASP A 57 10.22 -2.40 -14.00
CA ASP A 57 10.14 -3.85 -14.23
C ASP A 57 11.39 -4.35 -14.97
N GLY A 58 12.00 -5.42 -14.45
CA GLY A 58 13.29 -5.96 -14.90
C GLY A 58 14.51 -5.34 -14.22
N GLU A 59 14.34 -4.23 -13.49
CA GLU A 59 15.43 -3.57 -12.75
C GLU A 59 15.20 -3.64 -11.24
N HIS A 60 14.09 -3.14 -10.71
CA HIS A 60 13.81 -3.15 -9.26
C HIS A 60 12.97 -4.36 -8.84
N LEU A 61 12.21 -4.95 -9.76
CA LEU A 61 11.33 -6.09 -9.52
C LEU A 61 11.05 -6.82 -10.84
N VAL A 62 10.42 -7.98 -10.78
CA VAL A 62 9.84 -8.64 -11.96
C VAL A 62 8.32 -8.66 -11.84
N GLY A 63 7.63 -8.09 -12.82
CA GLY A 63 6.18 -8.08 -12.91
C GLY A 63 5.65 -9.32 -13.63
N TYR A 64 4.57 -9.99 -13.23
CA TYR A 64 3.88 -11.00 -14.05
C TYR A 64 2.45 -10.58 -14.43
N ALA A 65 1.85 -11.19 -15.44
CA ALA A 65 0.49 -10.87 -15.84
C ALA A 65 -0.52 -11.22 -14.72
N PRO A 66 -1.40 -10.28 -14.31
CA PRO A 66 -2.41 -10.57 -13.28
C PRO A 66 -3.23 -11.81 -13.62
N ASP A 67 -3.51 -12.62 -12.60
CA ASP A 67 -4.26 -13.88 -12.72
C ASP A 67 -3.69 -14.93 -13.70
N ASP A 68 -2.42 -14.76 -14.13
CA ASP A 68 -1.72 -15.69 -15.01
C ASP A 68 -0.59 -16.42 -14.27
N VAL A 69 -0.92 -17.62 -13.78
CA VAL A 69 0.03 -18.53 -13.15
C VAL A 69 1.10 -19.01 -14.13
N GLY A 70 0.79 -19.10 -15.42
CA GLY A 70 1.73 -19.53 -16.46
C GLY A 70 2.87 -18.54 -16.66
N ASP A 71 2.55 -17.24 -16.78
CA ASP A 71 3.56 -16.16 -16.85
C ASP A 71 4.40 -16.10 -15.57
N ALA A 72 3.77 -16.26 -14.40
CA ALA A 72 4.49 -16.33 -13.13
C ALA A 72 5.49 -17.49 -13.09
N LEU A 73 5.08 -18.71 -13.49
CA LEU A 73 5.96 -19.89 -13.55
C LEU A 73 7.10 -19.71 -14.56
N PHE A 74 6.81 -19.12 -15.72
CA PHE A 74 7.83 -18.81 -16.72
C PHE A 74 8.91 -17.88 -16.16
N ARG A 75 8.50 -16.81 -15.47
CA ARG A 75 9.41 -15.84 -14.84
C ARG A 75 10.22 -16.45 -13.71
N ILE A 76 9.59 -17.29 -12.86
CA ILE A 76 10.32 -18.06 -11.84
C ILE A 76 11.41 -18.92 -12.49
N GLY A 77 11.06 -19.64 -13.56
CA GLY A 77 12.01 -20.47 -14.30
C GLY A 77 13.16 -19.67 -14.91
N LEU A 78 12.88 -18.49 -15.45
CA LEU A 78 13.90 -17.56 -15.97
C LEU A 78 14.84 -17.10 -14.84
N LEU A 79 14.30 -16.61 -13.74
CA LEU A 79 15.07 -16.09 -12.61
C LEU A 79 15.96 -17.18 -11.99
N LEU A 80 15.42 -18.38 -11.74
CA LEU A 80 16.19 -19.49 -11.16
C LEU A 80 17.35 -19.95 -12.05
N LYS A 81 17.25 -19.75 -13.38
CA LYS A 81 18.33 -20.05 -14.33
C LYS A 81 19.38 -18.94 -14.43
N ASN A 82 19.09 -17.74 -13.91
CA ASN A 82 19.96 -16.56 -14.01
C ASN A 82 20.22 -15.95 -12.62
N PRO A 83 21.06 -16.56 -11.77
CA PRO A 83 21.36 -16.04 -10.44
C PRO A 83 21.93 -14.62 -10.44
N GLU A 84 22.74 -14.27 -11.42
CA GLU A 84 23.31 -12.91 -11.56
C GLU A 84 22.22 -11.86 -11.77
N LEU A 85 21.18 -12.19 -12.55
CA LEU A 85 20.02 -11.31 -12.73
C LEU A 85 19.24 -11.14 -11.43
N MET A 86 19.06 -12.20 -10.64
CA MET A 86 18.40 -12.11 -9.33
C MET A 86 19.17 -11.21 -8.37
N THR A 87 20.51 -11.34 -8.32
CA THR A 87 21.36 -10.46 -7.51
C THR A 87 21.28 -9.02 -7.98
N TYR A 88 21.39 -8.78 -9.29
CA TYR A 88 21.25 -7.44 -9.87
C TYR A 88 19.93 -6.78 -9.45
N ILE A 89 18.81 -7.48 -9.64
CA ILE A 89 17.48 -6.97 -9.29
C ILE A 89 17.36 -6.69 -7.78
N GLY A 90 17.88 -7.58 -6.94
CA GLY A 90 17.86 -7.38 -5.49
C GLY A 90 18.66 -6.16 -5.04
N ASP A 91 19.85 -5.96 -5.62
CA ASP A 91 20.76 -4.87 -5.27
C ASP A 91 20.21 -3.50 -5.71
N THR A 92 19.72 -3.39 -6.95
CA THR A 92 19.07 -2.17 -7.47
C THR A 92 17.81 -1.84 -6.70
N ALA A 93 16.97 -2.84 -6.38
CA ALA A 93 15.78 -2.65 -5.56
C ALA A 93 16.12 -2.13 -4.16
N LEU A 94 17.14 -2.70 -3.53
CA LEU A 94 17.60 -2.26 -2.21
C LEU A 94 18.13 -0.83 -2.25
N ALA A 95 18.89 -0.48 -3.31
CA ALA A 95 19.38 0.87 -3.53
C ALA A 95 18.23 1.87 -3.67
N GLU A 96 17.22 1.57 -4.47
CA GLU A 96 16.03 2.41 -4.67
C GLU A 96 15.26 2.62 -3.36
N ILE A 97 15.02 1.54 -2.62
CA ILE A 97 14.36 1.64 -1.31
C ILE A 97 15.18 2.50 -0.32
N ASN A 98 16.51 2.35 -0.32
CA ASN A 98 17.42 3.14 0.52
C ASN A 98 17.48 4.62 0.13
N ALA A 99 17.26 4.94 -1.15
CA ALA A 99 17.26 6.31 -1.66
C ALA A 99 15.94 7.03 -1.36
N GLY A 100 14.79 6.39 -1.61
CA GLY A 100 13.49 7.08 -1.63
C GLY A 100 12.42 6.55 -0.69
N HIS A 101 12.52 5.31 -0.19
CA HIS A 101 11.33 4.62 0.36
C HIS A 101 11.48 4.03 1.77
N ARG A 102 12.53 4.37 2.52
CA ARG A 102 12.58 4.11 3.97
C ARG A 102 11.52 4.91 4.73
N ALA A 103 11.18 4.43 5.93
CA ALA A 103 10.19 5.08 6.79
C ALA A 103 10.50 6.56 7.05
N ARG A 104 11.79 6.92 7.17
CA ARG A 104 12.23 8.32 7.31
C ARG A 104 11.83 9.20 6.13
N HIS A 105 11.87 8.70 4.90
CA HIS A 105 11.51 9.48 3.71
C HIS A 105 9.99 9.70 3.65
N ARG A 106 9.20 8.68 4.01
CA ARG A 106 7.74 8.84 4.13
C ARG A 106 7.36 9.83 5.23
N ALA A 107 8.02 9.74 6.39
CA ALA A 107 7.81 10.69 7.48
C ALA A 107 8.18 12.12 7.06
N GLN A 108 9.29 12.28 6.34
CA GLN A 108 9.71 13.56 5.80
C GLN A 108 8.68 14.12 4.81
N ALA A 109 8.31 13.35 3.77
CA ALA A 109 7.33 13.77 2.77
C ALA A 109 5.97 14.14 3.39
N PHE A 110 5.51 13.38 4.39
CA PHE A 110 4.30 13.70 5.13
C PHE A 110 4.44 15.02 5.91
N THR A 111 5.58 15.23 6.58
CA THR A 111 5.84 16.44 7.36
C THR A 111 5.96 17.67 6.45
N ASP A 112 6.66 17.55 5.33
CA ASP A 112 6.79 18.61 4.33
C ASP A 112 5.43 19.01 3.80
N HIS A 113 4.57 18.04 3.48
CA HIS A 113 3.22 18.33 3.03
C HIS A 113 2.39 19.04 4.10
N LEU A 114 2.51 18.67 5.38
CA LEU A 114 1.86 19.39 6.47
C LEU A 114 2.35 20.83 6.59
N CYS A 115 3.66 21.06 6.46
CA CYS A 115 4.24 22.39 6.46
C CYS A 115 3.71 23.23 5.28
N ASP A 116 3.65 22.64 4.09
CA ASP A 116 3.11 23.30 2.90
C ASP A 116 1.65 23.69 3.08
N LEU A 117 0.83 22.78 3.64
CA LEU A 117 -0.57 23.06 3.96
C LEU A 117 -0.72 24.15 5.01
N TRP A 118 0.19 24.22 5.99
CA TRP A 118 0.21 25.26 7.02
C TRP A 118 0.62 26.62 6.45
N MET A 119 1.55 26.64 5.50
CA MET A 119 1.98 27.86 4.81
C MET A 119 0.93 28.38 3.82
N GLN A 120 0.12 27.49 3.26
CA GLN A 120 -1.05 27.85 2.45
C GLN A 120 -2.18 28.40 3.34
N ASP A 121 -3.18 29.03 2.73
CA ASP A 121 -4.39 29.46 3.45
C ASP A 121 -5.19 28.24 3.91
N ALA A 122 -4.87 27.74 5.10
CA ALA A 122 -5.58 26.64 5.74
C ALA A 122 -7.08 26.93 5.89
N GLY A 123 -7.47 28.20 6.02
CA GLY A 123 -8.87 28.62 6.06
C GLY A 123 -9.59 28.31 4.73
N ALA A 124 -8.97 28.66 3.59
CA ALA A 124 -9.50 28.34 2.27
C ALA A 124 -9.60 26.83 2.04
N LEU A 125 -8.59 26.05 2.48
CA LEU A 125 -8.62 24.58 2.39
C LEU A 125 -9.77 23.98 3.21
N ILE A 126 -9.93 24.41 4.47
CA ILE A 126 -11.00 23.96 5.35
C ILE A 126 -12.36 24.32 4.74
N ALA A 127 -12.54 25.55 4.26
CA ALA A 127 -13.77 25.99 3.62
C ALA A 127 -14.10 25.16 2.38
N ALA A 128 -13.11 24.86 1.53
CA ALA A 128 -13.29 24.01 0.35
C ALA A 128 -13.70 22.57 0.72
N ARG A 129 -13.11 21.99 1.79
CA ARG A 129 -13.50 20.66 2.28
C ARG A 129 -14.90 20.67 2.90
N GLN A 130 -15.26 21.70 3.65
CA GLN A 130 -16.61 21.87 4.21
C GLN A 130 -17.66 22.00 3.10
N ALA A 131 -17.39 22.79 2.06
CA ALA A 131 -18.26 22.91 0.90
C ALA A 131 -18.48 21.57 0.17
N ARG A 132 -17.49 20.66 0.22
CA ARG A 132 -17.55 19.31 -0.35
C ARG A 132 -17.95 18.22 0.65
N ALA A 133 -18.28 18.55 1.90
CA ALA A 133 -18.45 17.57 2.97
C ALA A 133 -19.50 16.49 2.64
N ALA A 134 -20.61 16.87 2.00
CA ALA A 134 -21.66 15.93 1.60
C ALA A 134 -21.17 14.89 0.57
N ALA A 135 -20.39 15.34 -0.42
CA ALA A 135 -19.80 14.48 -1.45
C ALA A 135 -18.72 13.58 -0.83
N ILE A 136 -17.81 14.14 -0.04
CA ILE A 136 -16.76 13.37 0.67
C ILE A 136 -17.39 12.28 1.55
N ARG A 137 -18.49 12.60 2.25
CA ARG A 137 -19.22 11.60 3.03
C ARG A 137 -19.75 10.47 2.14
N GLU A 138 -20.47 10.81 1.08
CA GLU A 138 -21.12 9.81 0.23
C GLU A 138 -20.10 8.94 -0.52
N GLU A 139 -19.04 9.55 -1.06
CA GLU A 139 -18.04 8.90 -1.90
C GLU A 139 -16.98 8.14 -1.08
N CYS A 140 -16.61 8.63 0.10
CA CYS A 140 -15.44 8.10 0.83
C CYS A 140 -15.78 7.56 2.23
N LEU A 141 -16.64 8.24 3.00
CA LEU A 141 -16.76 7.96 4.44
C LEU A 141 -17.96 7.08 4.80
N LYS A 142 -18.99 7.02 3.95
CA LYS A 142 -20.23 6.27 4.21
C LYS A 142 -19.98 4.80 4.48
N MET A 143 -19.16 4.15 3.65
CA MET A 143 -18.85 2.72 3.82
C MET A 143 -18.06 2.44 5.09
N PRO A 144 -16.96 3.16 5.40
CA PRO A 144 -16.29 3.05 6.70
C PRO A 144 -17.23 3.26 7.89
N TYR A 145 -18.12 4.26 7.84
CA TYR A 145 -19.07 4.52 8.92
C TYR A 145 -20.07 3.38 9.11
N LEU A 146 -20.60 2.79 8.04
CA LEU A 146 -21.49 1.64 8.13
C LEU A 146 -20.77 0.41 8.68
N LEU A 147 -19.56 0.14 8.22
CA LEU A 147 -18.74 -0.97 8.72
C LEU A 147 -18.45 -0.84 10.22
N TRP A 148 -18.05 0.36 10.68
CA TRP A 148 -17.83 0.57 12.11
C TRP A 148 -19.10 0.50 12.93
N ALA A 149 -20.23 0.95 12.41
CA ALA A 149 -21.51 0.78 13.10
C ALA A 149 -21.88 -0.70 13.31
N GLU A 150 -21.55 -1.56 12.35
CA GLU A 150 -21.77 -3.00 12.44
C GLU A 150 -20.86 -3.66 13.50
N GLU A 151 -19.57 -3.33 13.49
CA GLU A 151 -18.55 -3.95 14.35
C GLU A 151 -18.60 -3.48 15.81
N LEU A 152 -19.06 -2.26 16.08
CA LEU A 152 -19.00 -1.69 17.42
C LEU A 152 -20.07 -2.25 18.36
N ALA A 153 -19.64 -2.72 19.53
CA ALA A 153 -20.53 -3.23 20.59
C ALA A 153 -21.22 -2.11 21.39
N GLU A 154 -20.59 -0.93 21.51
CA GLU A 154 -21.12 0.19 22.28
C GLU A 154 -22.29 0.88 21.54
N PRO A 155 -23.53 0.87 22.11
CA PRO A 155 -24.71 1.35 21.39
C PRO A 155 -24.65 2.83 20.99
N ALA A 156 -24.06 3.67 21.84
CA ALA A 156 -23.94 5.11 21.58
C ALA A 156 -23.03 5.39 20.37
N LEU A 157 -21.87 4.74 20.30
CA LEU A 157 -20.94 4.87 19.18
C LEU A 157 -21.52 4.31 17.89
N ARG A 158 -22.19 3.15 17.95
CA ARG A 158 -22.92 2.60 16.80
C ARG A 158 -23.91 3.60 16.23
N GLN A 159 -24.74 4.20 17.08
CA GLN A 159 -25.73 5.18 16.65
C GLN A 159 -25.07 6.44 16.06
N ALA A 160 -23.96 6.89 16.64
CA ALA A 160 -23.19 8.02 16.12
C ALA A 160 -22.64 7.76 14.70
N TYR A 161 -22.09 6.57 14.45
CA TYR A 161 -21.61 6.20 13.11
C TYR A 161 -22.74 6.01 12.09
N LEU A 162 -23.89 5.45 12.49
CA LEU A 162 -25.07 5.40 11.62
C LEU A 162 -25.59 6.80 11.27
N ALA A 163 -25.59 7.72 12.23
CA ALA A 163 -25.96 9.12 12.01
C ALA A 163 -24.95 9.79 11.06
N ALA A 164 -23.64 9.58 11.27
CA ALA A 164 -22.57 10.09 10.41
C ALA A 164 -22.71 9.57 8.97
N ALA A 165 -22.99 8.28 8.79
CA ALA A 165 -23.26 7.68 7.48
C ALA A 165 -24.42 8.35 6.74
N ARG A 166 -25.43 8.83 7.48
CA ARG A 166 -26.59 9.57 6.94
C ARG A 166 -26.35 11.06 6.76
N GLY A 167 -25.21 11.59 7.21
CA GLY A 167 -24.89 13.01 7.16
C GLY A 167 -25.39 13.82 8.36
N ASN A 168 -25.89 13.16 9.40
CA ASN A 168 -26.41 13.79 10.62
C ASN A 168 -25.32 13.90 11.71
N PHE A 169 -24.08 14.22 11.31
CA PHE A 169 -22.96 14.32 12.24
C PHE A 169 -23.04 15.63 13.04
N GLY A 170 -22.99 15.56 14.36
CA GLY A 170 -23.04 16.74 15.23
C GLY A 170 -24.40 17.45 15.30
N SER A 171 -25.48 16.84 14.75
CA SER A 171 -26.84 17.28 15.06
C SER A 171 -27.10 16.90 16.52
N ALA A 172 -27.05 17.90 17.41
CA ALA A 172 -27.55 17.72 18.76
C ALA A 172 -29.00 17.18 18.67
N VAL A 173 -29.25 16.06 19.34
CA VAL A 173 -30.62 15.70 19.74
C VAL A 173 -31.12 16.74 20.72
#